data_AF-A0A1J5N8F7-F1
#
_entry.id   AF-A0A1J5N8F7-F1
#
_cell.length_a   1.000
_cell.length_b   1.000
_cell.length_c   1.000
_cell.angle_alpha   90.00
_cell.angle_beta   90.00
_cell.angle_gamma   90.00
#
_symmetry.space_group_name_H-M   'P 1'
#
loop_
_entity.id
_entity.type
_entity.pdbx_description
1 polymer ?
#
loop_
_entity_poly.entity_id
_entity_poly.type
_entity_poly.pdbx_seq_one_letter_code
_entity_poly.pdbx_strand_id
1 'polypeptide(L)'
;MRTPLTTWLPVALLFTALCLSAPQRAEAHPHVYVDVSLTFHVDDSGLSSVHQTWLFDEIFTRAILSELGLDAAALATQEGQAAVRDGAFAYLSNYHYFTLIETGGQSVPVTVTGFRAGLADNRFVYDFDVPLSLPVDRLSDFRMAVFDKEYYTDMIYAENGIRFDVRGGVSVSHSVRAAKDHTYWQYIVPSAVHMTVSAVPGAAPSVAADRTGADQEAGLPGRIMHMVRSTQKELTKRLNAFGTRLKDEPWGAPLWMFLALSFVYGVVHAVGPGHGKAVVCSWFLSRPGSLLRGALMGNAITFVHMGSAALAVGAAYLIFSSGMGGFAAASRAIQPAGYGLLALMGLFLLVKAVLDLRRGGLLASHACAHDGDEGGDLKSILAVSFVTGLIPCPGAAVILAFAIGLNIFWTGVAALIVMALGMGLTTTLFAWLAVSARKAALTLSGRNRRLFGYLHAGLSICGAAAIGLFGTALLIGSLTA
;
A
#
# COMPACT_ATOMS: atom_id res chain seq x y z
N MET A 1 -48.59 19.82 -6.29
CA MET A 1 -47.52 19.37 -5.38
C MET A 1 -46.57 18.48 -6.16
N ARG A 2 -45.36 18.96 -6.47
CA ARG A 2 -44.32 18.17 -7.17
C ARG A 2 -43.87 17.04 -6.23
N THR A 3 -43.86 15.81 -6.73
CA THR A 3 -43.47 14.64 -5.95
C THR A 3 -41.99 14.76 -5.54
N PRO A 4 -41.61 14.33 -4.33
CA PRO A 4 -40.22 14.34 -3.88
C PRO A 4 -39.32 13.38 -4.66
N LEU A 5 -39.78 12.68 -5.71
CA LEU A 5 -38.92 11.82 -6.53
C LEU A 5 -37.99 12.62 -7.46
N THR A 6 -38.37 13.80 -7.91
CA THR A 6 -37.60 14.56 -8.93
C THR A 6 -36.37 15.25 -8.37
N THR A 7 -36.33 15.50 -7.05
CA THR A 7 -35.19 16.15 -6.39
C THR A 7 -34.06 15.20 -6.03
N TRP A 8 -34.34 13.90 -5.87
CA TRP A 8 -33.33 12.90 -5.47
C TRP A 8 -32.73 12.13 -6.66
N LEU A 9 -33.42 12.12 -7.81
CA LEU A 9 -32.93 11.50 -9.05
C LEU A 9 -31.54 12.02 -9.49
N PRO A 10 -31.25 13.34 -9.52
CA PRO A 10 -29.94 13.83 -9.97
C PRO A 10 -28.83 13.51 -8.96
N VAL A 11 -29.12 13.50 -7.66
CA VAL A 11 -28.14 13.13 -6.62
C VAL A 11 -27.83 11.63 -6.69
N ALA A 12 -28.85 10.79 -6.88
CA ALA A 12 -28.68 9.36 -7.09
C ALA A 12 -27.89 9.08 -8.38
N LEU A 13 -28.18 9.78 -9.49
CA LEU A 13 -27.44 9.65 -10.74
C LEU A 13 -25.99 10.11 -10.63
N LEU A 14 -25.71 11.20 -9.91
CA LEU A 14 -24.34 11.69 -9.69
C LEU A 14 -23.54 10.70 -8.82
N PHE A 15 -24.15 10.18 -7.76
CA PHE A 15 -23.53 9.17 -6.90
C PHE A 15 -23.29 7.86 -7.66
N THR A 16 -24.25 7.46 -8.51
CA THR A 16 -24.14 6.29 -9.39
C THR A 16 -23.03 6.51 -10.43
N ALA A 17 -22.93 7.68 -11.06
CA ALA A 17 -21.87 8.01 -12.00
C ALA A 17 -20.48 8.01 -11.35
N LEU A 18 -20.37 8.50 -10.11
CA LEU A 18 -19.12 8.47 -9.32
C LEU A 18 -18.76 7.04 -8.87
N CYS A 19 -19.75 6.16 -8.69
CA CYS A 19 -19.52 4.73 -8.42
C CYS A 19 -19.23 3.93 -9.70
N LEU A 20 -19.64 4.40 -10.88
CA LEU A 20 -19.38 3.78 -12.18
C LEU A 20 -18.08 4.23 -12.84
N SER A 21 -17.41 5.28 -12.35
CA SER A 21 -16.03 5.57 -12.75
C SER A 21 -15.14 4.42 -12.26
N ALA A 22 -14.79 3.52 -13.19
CA ALA A 22 -13.94 2.38 -12.93
C ALA A 22 -12.61 2.86 -12.32
N PRO A 23 -12.15 2.27 -11.20
CA PRO A 23 -10.81 2.54 -10.70
C PRO A 23 -9.82 2.17 -11.80
N GLN A 24 -9.08 3.16 -12.31
CA GLN A 24 -7.96 2.89 -13.21
C GLN A 24 -6.91 2.09 -12.46
N ARG A 25 -6.26 1.15 -13.17
CA ARG A 25 -5.16 0.35 -12.61
C ARG A 25 -4.05 1.31 -12.16
N ALA A 26 -3.87 1.43 -10.85
CA ALA A 26 -2.69 2.03 -10.29
C ALA A 26 -1.58 0.98 -10.37
N GLU A 27 -0.79 1.01 -11.44
CA GLU A 27 0.41 0.18 -11.55
C GLU A 27 1.50 0.82 -10.67
N ALA A 28 1.62 0.30 -9.45
CA ALA A 28 2.66 0.70 -8.53
C ALA A 28 3.92 -0.11 -8.83
N HIS A 29 4.95 0.52 -9.39
CA HIS A 29 6.33 0.08 -9.24
C HIS A 29 7.27 1.29 -9.36
N PRO A 30 8.48 1.26 -8.80
CA PRO A 30 9.43 0.14 -8.67
C PRO A 30 9.22 -0.78 -7.47
N HIS A 31 9.89 -1.93 -7.49
CA HIS A 31 10.00 -2.86 -6.35
C HIS A 31 11.25 -2.63 -5.50
N VAL A 32 12.31 -2.09 -6.10
CA VAL A 32 13.59 -1.85 -5.46
C VAL A 32 13.97 -0.38 -5.65
N TYR A 33 14.45 0.26 -4.59
CA TYR A 33 15.02 1.61 -4.66
C TYR A 33 16.53 1.55 -4.47
N VAL A 34 17.27 2.21 -5.38
CA VAL A 34 18.73 2.29 -5.32
C VAL A 34 19.19 3.75 -5.33
N ASP A 35 19.94 4.13 -4.31
CA ASP A 35 20.71 5.37 -4.29
C ASP A 35 22.03 5.16 -5.03
N VAL A 36 22.23 5.87 -6.14
CA VAL A 36 23.43 5.76 -6.99
C VAL A 36 24.36 6.94 -6.72
N SER A 37 25.61 6.65 -6.37
CA SER A 37 26.70 7.63 -6.35
C SER A 37 27.71 7.32 -7.45
N LEU A 38 28.18 8.36 -8.14
CA LEU A 38 29.11 8.29 -9.26
C LEU A 38 30.34 9.15 -8.95
N THR A 39 31.53 8.56 -9.03
CA THR A 39 32.79 9.32 -8.97
C THR A 39 33.54 9.16 -10.29
N PHE A 40 33.67 10.25 -11.04
CA PHE A 40 34.37 10.29 -12.33
C PHE A 40 35.85 10.58 -12.08
N HIS A 41 36.74 9.70 -12.54
CA HIS A 41 38.19 9.88 -12.45
C HIS A 41 38.74 10.43 -13.76
N VAL A 42 39.12 11.71 -13.75
CA VAL A 42 39.54 12.45 -14.94
C VAL A 42 40.99 12.89 -14.78
N ASP A 43 41.81 12.69 -15.80
CA ASP A 43 43.19 13.16 -15.86
C ASP A 43 43.52 13.83 -17.21
N ASP A 44 44.80 14.15 -17.43
CA ASP A 44 45.28 14.77 -18.67
C ASP A 44 45.03 13.91 -19.93
N SER A 45 44.84 12.60 -19.78
CA SER A 45 44.54 11.68 -20.88
C SER A 45 43.06 11.60 -21.20
N GLY A 46 42.18 11.92 -20.24
CA GLY A 46 40.73 11.92 -20.39
C GLY A 46 40.01 11.28 -19.20
N LEU A 47 38.88 10.61 -19.46
CA LEU A 47 38.10 9.89 -18.44
C LEU A 47 38.62 8.45 -18.35
N SER A 48 39.22 8.10 -17.22
CA SER A 48 39.89 6.81 -16.97
C SER A 48 38.97 5.76 -16.33
N SER A 49 37.99 6.18 -15.55
CA SER A 49 37.00 5.30 -14.94
C SER A 49 35.86 6.09 -14.32
N VAL A 50 34.74 5.40 -14.10
CA VAL A 50 33.66 5.87 -13.25
C VAL A 50 33.44 4.84 -12.15
N HIS A 51 33.72 5.24 -10.92
CA HIS A 51 33.42 4.46 -9.74
C HIS A 51 31.94 4.61 -9.38
N GLN A 52 31.25 3.49 -9.16
CA GLN A 52 29.84 3.46 -8.80
C GLN A 52 29.64 2.83 -7.43
N THR A 53 28.87 3.52 -6.58
CA THR A 53 28.40 2.98 -5.31
C THR A 53 26.87 2.96 -5.33
N TRP A 54 26.28 1.78 -5.19
CA TRP A 54 24.82 1.58 -5.17
C TRP A 54 24.38 1.14 -3.79
N LEU A 55 23.43 1.86 -3.22
CA LEU A 55 22.90 1.61 -1.89
C LEU A 55 21.42 1.22 -2.00
N PHE A 56 21.13 -0.04 -1.71
CA PHE A 56 19.82 -0.65 -1.88
C PHE A 56 18.89 -0.34 -0.71
N ASP A 57 17.59 -0.50 -0.91
CA ASP A 57 16.63 -0.46 0.18
C ASP A 57 16.73 -1.68 1.12
N GLU A 58 16.13 -1.52 2.30
CA GLU A 58 16.21 -2.50 3.38
C GLU A 58 15.43 -3.79 3.07
N ILE A 59 14.33 -3.73 2.30
CA ILE A 59 13.52 -4.91 1.98
C ILE A 59 14.28 -5.80 1.02
N PHE A 60 14.81 -5.22 -0.06
CA PHE A 60 15.64 -5.93 -1.03
C PHE A 60 16.89 -6.53 -0.36
N THR A 61 17.55 -5.74 0.50
CA THR A 61 18.72 -6.21 1.27
C THR A 61 18.40 -7.48 2.06
N ARG A 62 17.30 -7.47 2.83
CA ARG A 62 16.90 -8.62 3.64
C ARG A 62 16.50 -9.82 2.79
N ALA A 63 15.83 -9.60 1.66
CA ALA A 63 15.43 -10.67 0.76
C ALA A 63 16.65 -11.40 0.18
N ILE A 64 17.61 -10.66 -0.39
CA ILE A 64 18.82 -11.24 -0.99
C ILE A 64 19.71 -11.92 0.04
N LEU A 65 19.94 -11.28 1.20
CA LEU A 65 20.73 -11.90 2.28
C LEU A 65 20.08 -13.20 2.77
N SER A 66 18.75 -13.22 2.93
CA SER A 66 18.02 -14.42 3.34
C SER A 66 18.06 -15.52 2.29
N GLU A 67 17.95 -15.19 1.00
CA GLU A 67 18.00 -16.16 -0.10
C GLU A 67 19.39 -16.79 -0.22
N LEU A 68 20.44 -15.99 -0.06
CA LEU A 68 21.83 -16.46 -0.11
C LEU A 68 22.30 -17.08 1.22
N GLY A 69 21.47 -17.03 2.28
CA GLY A 69 21.85 -17.50 3.62
C GLY A 69 23.02 -16.72 4.22
N LEU A 70 23.18 -15.45 3.85
CA LEU A 70 24.27 -14.58 4.28
C LEU A 70 23.82 -13.66 5.43
N ASP A 71 24.73 -13.45 6.38
CA ASP A 71 24.66 -12.36 7.35
C ASP A 71 25.83 -11.38 7.14
N ALA A 72 25.94 -10.37 8.01
CA ALA A 72 27.01 -9.37 7.91
C ALA A 72 28.42 -9.98 8.03
N ALA A 73 28.60 -11.03 8.83
CA ALA A 73 29.89 -11.67 9.01
C ALA A 73 30.24 -12.55 7.80
N ALA A 74 29.27 -13.34 7.32
CA ALA A 74 29.41 -14.17 6.14
C ALA A 74 29.67 -13.33 4.88
N LEU A 75 29.01 -12.17 4.74
CA LEU A 75 29.22 -11.26 3.62
C LEU A 75 30.67 -10.74 3.57
N ALA A 76 31.31 -10.53 4.71
CA ALA A 76 32.70 -10.07 4.78
C ALA A 76 33.73 -11.15 4.36
N THR A 77 33.32 -12.41 4.22
CA THR A 77 34.19 -13.51 3.79
C THR A 77 34.34 -13.54 2.27
N GLN A 78 35.42 -14.19 1.78
CA GLN A 78 35.64 -14.38 0.34
C GLN A 78 34.51 -15.19 -0.31
N GLU A 79 33.96 -16.18 0.40
CA GLU A 79 32.83 -17.00 -0.06
C GLU A 79 31.55 -16.17 -0.17
N GLY A 80 31.25 -15.33 0.82
CA GLY A 80 30.11 -14.43 0.78
C GLY A 80 30.20 -13.40 -0.36
N GLN A 81 31.38 -12.81 -0.56
CA GLN A 81 31.63 -11.91 -1.71
C GLN A 81 31.42 -12.65 -3.05
N ALA A 82 31.91 -13.88 -3.16
CA ALA A 82 31.73 -14.69 -4.38
C ALA A 82 30.26 -15.05 -4.62
N ALA A 83 29.51 -15.42 -3.59
CA ALA A 83 28.08 -15.75 -3.70
C ALA A 83 27.26 -14.58 -4.27
N VAL A 84 27.52 -13.36 -3.81
CA VAL A 84 26.84 -12.15 -4.31
C VAL A 84 27.31 -11.80 -5.72
N ARG A 85 28.62 -11.87 -5.97
CA ARG A 85 29.22 -11.55 -7.28
C ARG A 85 28.71 -12.50 -8.37
N ASP A 86 28.82 -13.80 -8.14
CA ASP A 86 28.56 -14.83 -9.14
C ASP A 86 27.05 -15.15 -9.26
N GLY A 87 26.28 -14.79 -8.23
CA GLY A 87 24.83 -14.75 -8.25
C GLY A 87 24.30 -13.43 -8.80
N ALA A 88 23.69 -12.62 -7.93
CA ALA A 88 22.88 -11.47 -8.30
C ALA A 88 23.63 -10.41 -9.15
N PHE A 89 24.90 -10.13 -8.86
CA PHE A 89 25.64 -9.07 -9.55
C PHE A 89 26.02 -9.45 -10.98
N ALA A 90 26.48 -10.68 -11.23
CA ALA A 90 26.87 -11.14 -12.56
C ALA A 90 25.71 -11.06 -13.56
N TYR A 91 24.46 -11.32 -13.13
CA TYR A 91 23.28 -11.20 -13.99
C TYR A 91 23.04 -9.78 -14.53
N LEU A 92 23.56 -8.75 -13.85
CA LEU A 92 23.44 -7.36 -14.28
C LEU A 92 24.19 -7.09 -15.60
N SER A 93 25.13 -7.97 -16.01
CA SER A 93 25.79 -7.84 -17.31
C SER A 93 24.80 -7.91 -18.48
N ASN A 94 23.71 -8.67 -18.35
CA ASN A 94 22.64 -8.77 -19.35
C ASN A 94 21.89 -7.43 -19.54
N TYR A 95 21.99 -6.55 -18.55
CA TYR A 95 21.37 -5.23 -18.50
C TYR A 95 22.40 -4.11 -18.51
N HIS A 96 23.64 -4.39 -18.92
CA HIS A 96 24.76 -3.43 -18.95
C HIS A 96 24.98 -2.72 -17.61
N TYR A 97 24.73 -3.42 -16.49
CA TYR A 97 24.79 -2.85 -15.14
C TYR A 97 23.94 -1.58 -15.01
N PHE A 98 22.79 -1.57 -15.67
CA PHE A 98 21.87 -0.43 -15.78
C PHE A 98 22.54 0.88 -16.22
N THR A 99 23.72 0.79 -16.83
CA THR A 99 24.58 1.92 -17.12
C THR A 99 24.59 2.15 -18.63
N LEU A 100 24.08 3.31 -19.04
CA LEU A 100 24.20 3.83 -20.39
C LEU A 100 25.36 4.82 -20.42
N ILE A 101 26.32 4.61 -21.31
CA ILE A 101 27.39 5.58 -21.60
C ILE A 101 27.38 5.84 -23.09
N GLU A 102 27.38 7.12 -23.47
CA GLU A 102 27.40 7.54 -24.87
C GLU A 102 28.35 8.71 -25.08
N THR A 103 29.00 8.68 -26.25
CA THR A 103 29.89 9.73 -26.73
C THR A 103 29.65 9.94 -28.22
N GLY A 104 29.37 11.18 -28.63
CA GLY A 104 29.19 11.52 -30.05
C GLY A 104 28.09 10.68 -30.71
N GLY A 105 27.00 10.42 -29.98
CA GLY A 105 25.86 9.61 -30.43
C GLY A 105 26.11 8.10 -30.51
N GLN A 106 27.26 7.59 -30.06
CA GLN A 106 27.54 6.15 -30.03
C GLN A 106 27.63 5.62 -28.60
N SER A 107 27.03 4.45 -28.36
CA SER A 107 27.09 3.76 -27.07
C SER A 107 28.47 3.15 -26.84
N VAL A 108 28.99 3.34 -25.62
CA VAL A 108 30.25 2.76 -25.14
C VAL A 108 29.92 1.49 -24.36
N PRO A 109 30.54 0.34 -24.70
CA PRO A 109 30.35 -0.90 -23.95
C PRO A 109 30.76 -0.73 -22.48
N VAL A 110 29.90 -1.21 -21.58
CA VAL A 110 30.14 -1.18 -20.13
C VAL A 110 30.74 -2.52 -19.69
N THR A 111 31.89 -2.44 -19.04
CA THR A 111 32.47 -3.55 -18.27
C THR A 111 32.66 -3.10 -16.83
N VAL A 112 32.75 -4.04 -15.90
CA VAL A 112 32.94 -3.75 -14.47
C VAL A 112 34.13 -4.48 -13.92
N THR A 113 34.82 -3.85 -12.98
CA THR A 113 35.95 -4.42 -12.24
C THR A 113 35.86 -4.02 -10.78
N GLY A 114 36.65 -4.67 -9.92
CA GLY A 114 36.77 -4.25 -8.53
C GLY A 114 35.53 -4.43 -7.65
N PHE A 115 34.53 -5.21 -8.10
CA PHE A 115 33.27 -5.39 -7.36
C PHE A 115 33.47 -5.85 -5.91
N ARG A 116 32.79 -5.16 -5.00
CA ARG A 116 32.66 -5.48 -3.58
C ARG A 116 31.21 -5.29 -3.15
N ALA A 117 30.74 -6.20 -2.31
CA ALA A 117 29.46 -6.08 -1.62
C ALA A 117 29.69 -5.76 -0.13
N GLY A 118 28.83 -4.94 0.46
CA GLY A 118 28.93 -4.59 1.86
C GLY A 118 27.59 -4.24 2.48
N LEU A 119 27.63 -3.82 3.75
CA LEU A 119 26.47 -3.27 4.45
C LEU A 119 26.80 -1.88 4.99
N ALA A 120 25.96 -0.91 4.67
CA ALA A 120 25.96 0.41 5.30
C ALA A 120 24.59 0.63 5.95
N ASP A 121 24.55 0.87 7.26
CA ASP A 121 23.31 0.99 8.04
C ASP A 121 22.33 -0.16 7.78
N ASN A 122 22.83 -1.40 7.75
CA ASN A 122 22.06 -2.62 7.48
C ASN A 122 21.38 -2.66 6.09
N ARG A 123 21.87 -1.86 5.14
CA ARG A 123 21.47 -1.87 3.74
C ARG A 123 22.61 -2.31 2.85
N PHE A 124 22.28 -3.05 1.81
CA PHE A 124 23.25 -3.59 0.86
C PHE A 124 23.93 -2.48 0.09
N VAL A 125 25.24 -2.59 -0.05
CA VAL A 125 26.07 -1.69 -0.85
C VAL A 125 26.79 -2.49 -1.91
N TYR A 126 26.64 -2.10 -3.17
CA TYR A 126 27.53 -2.52 -4.24
C TYR A 126 28.52 -1.39 -4.53
N ASP A 127 29.77 -1.77 -4.69
CA ASP A 127 30.89 -0.88 -4.93
C ASP A 127 31.72 -1.48 -6.06
N PHE A 128 31.83 -0.78 -7.19
CA PHE A 128 32.52 -1.29 -8.38
C PHE A 128 32.97 -0.18 -9.31
N ASP A 129 33.95 -0.50 -10.15
CA ASP A 129 34.52 0.44 -11.11
C ASP A 129 34.09 0.07 -12.53
N VAL A 130 33.66 1.09 -13.29
CA VAL A 130 33.50 1.02 -14.74
C VAL A 130 34.75 1.64 -15.37
N PRO A 131 35.76 0.83 -15.78
CA PRO A 131 36.94 1.36 -16.44
C PRO A 131 36.57 1.92 -17.81
N LEU A 132 37.05 3.14 -18.09
CA LEU A 132 36.80 3.85 -19.34
C LEU A 132 38.14 4.36 -19.87
N SER A 133 38.42 4.21 -21.16
CA SER A 133 39.64 4.80 -21.75
C SER A 133 39.22 5.80 -22.81
N LEU A 134 38.49 6.83 -22.35
CA LEU A 134 37.89 7.84 -23.23
C LEU A 134 38.78 9.09 -23.25
N PRO A 135 39.45 9.38 -24.38
CA PRO A 135 40.30 10.55 -24.49
C PRO A 135 39.49 11.86 -24.52
N VAL A 136 40.13 12.97 -24.16
CA VAL A 136 39.49 14.29 -24.00
C VAL A 136 38.70 14.73 -25.24
N ASP A 137 39.18 14.44 -26.44
CA ASP A 137 38.52 14.75 -27.72
C ASP A 137 37.18 14.03 -27.90
N ARG A 138 37.03 12.84 -27.29
CA ARG A 138 35.78 12.07 -27.25
C ARG A 138 34.87 12.46 -26.08
N LEU A 139 35.19 13.47 -25.27
CA LEU A 139 34.32 13.90 -24.16
C LEU A 139 33.44 15.11 -24.50
N SER A 140 33.44 15.55 -25.76
CA SER A 140 32.68 16.74 -26.20
C SER A 140 31.16 16.60 -26.11
N ASP A 141 30.63 15.38 -26.27
CA ASP A 141 29.21 15.04 -26.13
C ASP A 141 29.03 13.78 -25.26
N PHE A 142 29.77 13.73 -24.16
CA PHE A 142 29.67 12.63 -23.21
C PHE A 142 28.39 12.75 -22.39
N ARG A 143 27.65 11.63 -22.29
CA ARG A 143 26.61 11.47 -21.29
C ARG A 143 26.61 10.06 -20.70
N MET A 144 26.28 9.99 -19.41
CA MET A 144 26.11 8.74 -18.70
C MET A 144 24.80 8.77 -17.91
N ALA A 145 24.00 7.71 -18.00
CA ALA A 145 22.78 7.55 -17.22
C ALA A 145 22.77 6.17 -16.55
N VAL A 146 22.29 6.11 -15.31
CA VAL A 146 22.08 4.84 -14.60
C VAL A 146 20.58 4.65 -14.38
N PHE A 147 19.98 3.69 -15.07
CA PHE A 147 18.53 3.42 -15.01
C PHE A 147 18.17 2.01 -15.45
N ASP A 148 17.13 1.46 -14.83
CA ASP A 148 16.50 0.21 -15.23
C ASP A 148 15.31 0.48 -16.17
N LYS A 149 15.41 0.00 -17.41
CA LYS A 149 14.37 0.17 -18.43
C LYS A 149 13.12 -0.68 -18.16
N GLU A 150 13.28 -1.80 -17.47
CA GLU A 150 12.14 -2.62 -17.00
C GLU A 150 11.42 -1.95 -15.84
N TYR A 151 12.08 -0.98 -15.20
CA TYR A 151 11.61 -0.19 -14.06
C TYR A 151 11.29 -1.06 -12.83
N TYR A 152 11.85 -2.27 -12.76
CA TYR A 152 11.83 -3.09 -11.54
C TYR A 152 12.58 -2.37 -10.40
N THR A 153 13.68 -1.68 -10.76
CA THR A 153 14.53 -0.91 -9.87
C THR A 153 14.48 0.59 -10.20
N ASP A 154 14.12 1.45 -9.25
CA ASP A 154 14.22 2.90 -9.44
C ASP A 154 15.58 3.38 -8.95
N MET A 155 16.40 3.78 -9.93
CA MET A 155 17.76 4.24 -9.73
C MET A 155 17.76 5.76 -9.66
N ILE A 156 18.09 6.30 -8.48
CA ILE A 156 18.07 7.73 -8.20
C ILE A 156 19.46 8.15 -7.77
N TYR A 157 19.99 9.23 -8.33
CA TYR A 157 21.27 9.77 -7.86
C TYR A 157 21.14 10.25 -6.41
N ALA A 158 22.07 9.80 -5.57
CA ALA A 158 22.15 10.24 -4.19
C ALA A 158 22.40 11.76 -4.12
N GLU A 159 21.95 12.41 -3.05
CA GLU A 159 22.23 13.82 -2.80
C GLU A 159 23.75 14.04 -2.74
N ASN A 160 24.28 14.96 -3.56
CA ASN A 160 25.73 15.15 -3.75
C ASN A 160 26.48 13.84 -4.13
N GLY A 161 25.79 12.92 -4.79
CA GLY A 161 26.30 11.62 -5.20
C GLY A 161 27.18 11.67 -6.45
N ILE A 162 27.17 12.78 -7.20
CA ILE A 162 28.02 12.98 -8.38
C ILE A 162 29.27 13.72 -7.96
N ARG A 163 30.43 13.10 -8.15
CA ARG A 163 31.75 13.61 -7.75
C ARG A 163 32.76 13.46 -8.89
N PHE A 164 33.78 14.30 -8.88
CA PHE A 164 34.86 14.27 -9.86
C PHE A 164 36.20 14.27 -9.12
N ASP A 165 36.99 13.22 -9.31
CA ASP A 165 38.41 13.16 -8.92
C ASP A 165 39.23 13.62 -10.13
N VAL A 166 39.59 14.91 -10.14
CA VAL A 166 40.28 15.55 -11.26
C VAL A 166 41.76 15.69 -10.94
N ARG A 167 42.61 15.10 -11.78
CA ARG A 167 44.08 15.19 -11.69
C ARG A 167 44.64 15.88 -12.94
N GLY A 168 45.81 16.51 -12.82
CA GLY A 168 46.44 17.19 -13.95
C GLY A 168 45.86 18.59 -14.24
N GLY A 169 46.16 19.12 -15.44
CA GLY A 169 45.82 20.46 -15.90
C GLY A 169 44.50 20.55 -16.66
N VAL A 170 43.49 19.81 -16.21
CA VAL A 170 42.17 19.72 -16.86
C VAL A 170 41.08 20.33 -16.00
N SER A 171 40.12 20.97 -16.65
CA SER A 171 38.91 21.50 -16.02
C SER A 171 37.70 20.70 -16.50
N VAL A 172 36.81 20.37 -15.55
CA VAL A 172 35.60 19.60 -15.80
C VAL A 172 34.38 20.48 -15.58
N SER A 173 33.48 20.49 -16.56
CA SER A 173 32.15 21.07 -16.41
C SER A 173 31.11 19.96 -16.53
N HIS A 174 30.10 19.98 -15.67
CA HIS A 174 29.04 18.98 -15.70
C HIS A 174 27.65 19.59 -15.53
N SER A 175 26.65 18.83 -15.96
CA SER A 175 25.25 19.17 -15.77
C SER A 175 24.42 17.89 -15.79
N VAL A 176 23.44 17.78 -14.89
CA VAL A 176 22.46 16.69 -14.93
C VAL A 176 21.23 17.12 -15.73
N ARG A 177 20.90 16.38 -16.79
CA ARG A 177 19.77 16.67 -17.70
C ARG A 177 18.89 15.45 -17.92
N ALA A 178 17.68 15.67 -18.40
CA ALA A 178 16.73 14.59 -18.66
C ALA A 178 17.06 13.89 -19.99
N ALA A 179 17.29 12.58 -19.97
CA ALA A 179 17.52 11.77 -21.17
C ALA A 179 16.17 11.32 -21.78
N LYS A 180 15.46 12.27 -22.39
CA LYS A 180 14.09 12.08 -22.92
C LYS A 180 13.99 11.00 -24.00
N ASP A 181 15.05 10.82 -24.76
CA ASP A 181 15.16 9.79 -25.78
C ASP A 181 15.20 8.36 -25.20
N HIS A 182 15.50 8.24 -23.91
CA HIS A 182 15.40 7.00 -23.14
C HIS A 182 14.16 6.96 -22.23
N THR A 183 13.09 7.69 -22.57
CA THR A 183 11.81 7.59 -21.83
C THR A 183 11.31 6.15 -21.87
N TYR A 184 11.03 5.59 -20.70
CA TYR A 184 10.46 4.26 -20.53
C TYR A 184 9.12 4.35 -19.79
N TRP A 185 8.30 3.31 -19.94
CA TRP A 185 6.97 3.27 -19.32
C TRP A 185 6.12 4.53 -19.62
N GLN A 186 6.29 5.11 -20.81
CA GLN A 186 5.61 6.31 -21.35
C GLN A 186 5.85 7.64 -20.62
N TYR A 187 6.15 7.64 -19.33
CA TYR A 187 6.21 8.85 -18.51
C TYR A 187 7.46 8.97 -17.64
N ILE A 188 8.35 7.97 -17.65
CA ILE A 188 9.55 7.97 -16.81
C ILE A 188 10.75 8.37 -17.64
N VAL A 189 11.37 9.47 -17.24
CA VAL A 189 12.54 10.03 -17.91
C VAL A 189 13.76 9.86 -17.00
N PRO A 190 14.79 9.10 -17.42
CA PRO A 190 16.01 8.98 -16.65
C PRO A 190 16.82 10.29 -16.69
N SER A 191 17.68 10.47 -15.69
CA SER A 191 18.61 11.60 -15.63
C SER A 191 19.99 11.16 -16.11
N ALA A 192 20.60 11.93 -17.00
CA ALA A 192 21.95 11.71 -17.51
C ALA A 192 22.90 12.80 -17.00
N VAL A 193 24.07 12.38 -16.55
CA VAL A 193 25.21 13.25 -16.28
C VAL A 193 25.88 13.56 -17.60
N HIS A 194 25.81 14.82 -18.02
CA HIS A 194 26.60 15.35 -19.13
C HIS A 194 27.87 15.96 -18.57
N MET A 195 29.00 15.67 -19.19
CA MET A 195 30.30 16.20 -18.80
C MET A 195 31.06 16.68 -20.03
N THR A 196 31.78 17.79 -19.87
CA THR A 196 32.79 18.24 -20.82
C THR A 196 34.10 18.46 -20.09
N VAL A 197 35.21 18.11 -20.75
CA VAL A 197 36.56 18.28 -20.22
C VAL A 197 37.30 19.25 -21.13
N SER A 198 37.95 20.24 -20.53
CA SER A 198 38.78 21.22 -21.22
C SER A 198 40.20 21.17 -20.64
N ALA A 199 41.19 20.87 -21.48
CA ALA A 199 42.59 21.00 -21.11
C ALA A 199 42.98 22.49 -21.17
N VAL A 200 43.37 23.06 -20.02
CA VAL A 200 43.92 24.42 -19.96
C VAL A 200 45.34 24.30 -19.42
N PRO A 201 46.37 24.34 -20.30
CA PRO A 201 47.76 24.17 -19.88
C PRO A 201 48.14 25.13 -18.76
N GLY A 202 48.55 24.60 -17.60
CA GLY A 202 48.97 25.37 -16.43
C GLY A 202 47.84 25.90 -15.53
N ALA A 203 46.57 25.59 -15.80
CA ALA A 203 45.47 25.89 -14.88
C ALA A 203 45.37 24.84 -13.77
N ALA A 204 44.91 25.26 -12.58
CA ALA A 204 44.57 24.33 -11.51
C ALA A 204 43.33 23.50 -11.90
N PRO A 205 43.25 22.22 -11.48
CA PRO A 205 42.07 21.41 -11.69
C PRO A 205 40.86 22.10 -11.04
N SER A 206 39.78 22.21 -11.79
CA SER A 206 38.56 22.87 -11.32
C SER A 206 37.33 22.14 -11.85
N VAL A 207 36.31 22.03 -11.00
CA VAL A 207 35.00 21.51 -11.34
C VAL A 207 34.04 22.69 -11.37
N ALA A 208 33.52 23.04 -12.55
CA ALA A 208 32.50 24.06 -12.67
C ALA A 208 31.18 23.57 -12.04
N ALA A 209 30.47 24.47 -11.35
CA ALA A 209 29.26 24.16 -10.60
C ALA A 209 28.16 23.52 -11.47
N ASP A 210 27.46 22.56 -10.87
CA ASP A 210 26.37 21.81 -11.50
C ASP A 210 25.29 22.78 -12.01
N ARG A 211 25.03 22.73 -13.32
CA ARG A 211 23.86 23.37 -13.92
C ARG A 211 22.74 22.33 -13.96
N THR A 212 22.18 21.97 -12.81
CA THR A 212 21.05 21.04 -12.72
C THR A 212 19.86 21.57 -13.53
N GLY A 213 19.56 20.91 -14.65
CA GLY A 213 18.43 21.24 -15.53
C GLY A 213 17.37 20.14 -15.59
N ALA A 214 17.63 18.97 -14.99
CA ALA A 214 16.77 17.78 -15.04
C ALA A 214 15.29 18.08 -14.68
N ASP A 215 15.04 18.89 -13.65
CA ASP A 215 13.69 19.25 -13.20
C ASP A 215 12.98 20.27 -14.11
N GLN A 216 13.72 21.07 -14.88
CA GLN A 216 13.13 22.08 -15.79
C GLN A 216 12.76 21.48 -17.15
N GLU A 217 13.45 20.42 -17.58
CA GLU A 217 13.21 19.79 -18.88
C GLU A 217 12.16 18.67 -18.83
N ALA A 218 11.97 18.03 -17.68
CA ALA A 218 10.86 17.09 -17.47
C ALA A 218 9.55 17.89 -17.44
N GLY A 219 8.69 17.73 -18.44
CA GLY A 219 7.38 18.38 -18.45
C GLY A 219 6.55 18.09 -17.18
N LEU A 220 5.39 18.73 -17.02
CA LEU A 220 4.53 18.57 -15.83
C LEU A 220 4.34 17.10 -15.39
N PRO A 221 4.10 16.12 -16.29
CA PRO A 221 3.99 14.71 -15.90
C PRO A 221 5.25 14.14 -15.28
N GLY A 222 6.44 14.46 -15.82
CA GLY A 222 7.71 13.97 -15.30
C GLY A 222 8.02 14.50 -13.89
N ARG A 223 7.68 15.77 -13.63
CA ARG A 223 7.81 16.37 -12.29
C ARG A 223 6.87 15.72 -11.27
N ILE A 224 5.62 15.43 -11.68
CA ILE A 224 4.66 14.70 -10.83
C ILE A 224 5.19 13.29 -10.55
N MET A 225 5.67 12.57 -11.56
CA MET A 225 6.20 11.22 -11.37
C MET A 225 7.45 11.20 -10.50
N HIS A 226 8.34 12.18 -10.62
CA HIS A 226 9.47 12.33 -9.70
C HIS A 226 9.00 12.60 -8.25
N MET A 227 7.98 13.45 -8.05
CA MET A 227 7.39 13.68 -6.74
C MET A 227 6.76 12.40 -6.16
N VAL A 228 6.00 11.66 -6.97
CA VAL A 228 5.37 10.40 -6.54
C VAL A 228 6.43 9.39 -6.14
N ARG A 229 7.46 9.16 -6.97
CA ARG A 229 8.55 8.21 -6.69
C ARG A 229 9.34 8.57 -5.44
N SER A 230 9.76 9.84 -5.30
CA SER A 230 10.50 10.31 -4.13
C SER A 230 9.67 10.20 -2.85
N THR A 231 8.36 10.51 -2.93
CA THR A 231 7.43 10.36 -1.80
C THR A 231 7.22 8.88 -1.43
N GLN A 232 7.06 7.99 -2.41
CA GLN A 232 6.92 6.54 -2.18
C GLN A 232 8.17 5.95 -1.53
N LYS A 233 9.36 6.33 -2.01
CA LYS A 233 10.64 5.93 -1.43
C LYS A 233 10.76 6.38 0.03
N GLU A 234 10.51 7.66 0.29
CA GLU A 234 10.60 8.21 1.64
C GLU A 234 9.57 7.58 2.59
N LEU A 235 8.35 7.32 2.11
CA LEU A 235 7.34 6.62 2.88
C LEU A 235 7.79 5.20 3.22
N THR A 236 8.31 4.45 2.24
CA THR A 236 8.83 3.09 2.42
C THR A 236 9.99 3.07 3.43
N LYS A 237 10.92 4.02 3.31
CA LYS A 237 12.03 4.18 4.26
C LYS A 237 11.53 4.44 5.69
N ARG A 238 10.56 5.33 5.86
CA ARG A 238 9.94 5.62 7.17
C ARG A 238 9.20 4.42 7.75
N LEU A 239 8.48 3.67 6.92
CA LEU A 239 7.77 2.46 7.35
C LEU A 239 8.74 1.37 7.82
N ASN A 240 9.83 1.14 7.08
CA ASN A 240 10.86 0.18 7.47
C ASN A 240 11.56 0.60 8.77
N ALA A 241 11.97 1.87 8.87
CA ALA A 241 12.56 2.41 10.10
C ALA A 241 11.60 2.34 11.31
N PHE A 242 10.30 2.53 11.08
CA PHE A 242 9.29 2.34 12.12
C PHE A 242 9.20 0.88 12.56
N GLY A 243 9.17 -0.07 11.61
CA GLY A 243 9.16 -1.50 11.90
C GLY A 243 10.38 -1.97 12.68
N THR A 244 11.57 -1.50 12.31
CA THR A 244 12.82 -1.80 13.04
C THR A 244 12.79 -1.23 14.46
N ARG A 245 12.40 0.04 14.65
CA ARG A 245 12.25 0.61 16.01
C ARG A 245 11.22 -0.13 16.86
N LEU A 246 10.13 -0.61 16.26
CA LEU A 246 9.11 -1.40 16.96
C LEU A 246 9.66 -2.75 17.46
N LYS A 247 10.67 -3.30 16.77
CA LYS A 247 11.38 -4.52 17.17
C LYS A 247 12.43 -4.26 18.24
N ASP A 248 13.20 -3.18 18.09
CA ASP A 248 14.32 -2.85 18.99
C ASP A 248 13.85 -2.26 20.33
N GLU A 249 12.71 -1.54 20.33
CA GLU A 249 12.07 -0.98 21.53
C GLU A 249 10.66 -1.54 21.74
N PRO A 250 10.50 -2.79 22.24
CA PRO A 250 9.21 -3.46 22.32
C PRO A 250 8.15 -2.71 23.14
N TRP A 251 8.57 -1.88 24.09
CA TRP A 251 7.71 -1.09 24.98
C TRP A 251 7.85 0.43 24.75
N GLY A 252 8.54 0.84 23.69
CA GLY A 252 8.85 2.24 23.39
C GLY A 252 7.67 3.03 22.82
N ALA A 253 7.92 4.28 22.46
CA ALA A 253 6.95 5.13 21.76
C ALA A 253 6.38 4.52 20.47
N PRO A 254 7.14 3.76 19.65
CA PRO A 254 6.60 3.12 18.45
C PRO A 254 5.43 2.17 18.71
N LEU A 255 5.47 1.40 19.80
CA LEU A 255 4.37 0.50 20.18
C LEU A 255 3.08 1.28 20.40
N TRP A 256 3.13 2.32 21.23
CA TRP A 256 1.94 3.11 21.56
C TRP A 256 1.39 3.84 20.34
N MET A 257 2.26 4.32 19.44
CA MET A 257 1.83 4.89 18.17
C MET A 257 1.14 3.84 17.29
N PHE A 258 1.70 2.63 17.19
CA PHE A 258 1.11 1.53 16.42
C PHE A 258 -0.26 1.13 16.98
N LEU A 259 -0.39 1.00 18.30
CA LEU A 259 -1.65 0.66 18.97
C LEU A 259 -2.68 1.79 18.81
N ALA A 260 -2.28 3.05 18.99
CA ALA A 260 -3.16 4.20 18.81
C ALA A 260 -3.68 4.31 17.37
N LEU A 261 -2.79 4.14 16.38
CA LEU A 261 -3.20 4.13 14.97
C LEU A 261 -4.13 2.96 14.67
N SER A 262 -3.87 1.78 15.23
CA SER A 262 -4.74 0.60 15.10
C SER A 262 -6.12 0.84 15.72
N PHE A 263 -6.19 1.51 16.87
CA PHE A 263 -7.46 1.92 17.50
C PHE A 263 -8.25 2.86 16.59
N VAL A 264 -7.60 3.94 16.13
CA VAL A 264 -8.22 4.95 15.25
C VAL A 264 -8.70 4.30 13.95
N TYR A 265 -7.86 3.43 13.37
CA TYR A 265 -8.24 2.64 12.21
C TYR A 265 -9.46 1.77 12.51
N GLY A 266 -9.50 1.08 13.65
CA GLY A 266 -10.67 0.31 14.09
C GLY A 266 -11.94 1.16 14.19
N VAL A 267 -11.86 2.35 14.79
CA VAL A 267 -12.98 3.29 14.89
C VAL A 267 -13.50 3.66 13.50
N VAL A 268 -12.62 4.14 12.62
CA VAL A 268 -12.95 4.61 11.27
C VAL A 268 -13.44 3.47 10.38
N HIS A 269 -12.77 2.32 10.42
CA HIS A 269 -13.15 1.13 9.66
C HIS A 269 -14.57 0.67 10.02
N ALA A 270 -14.91 0.69 11.31
CA ALA A 270 -16.25 0.36 11.76
C ALA A 270 -17.30 1.41 11.40
N VAL A 271 -16.97 2.60 10.89
CA VAL A 271 -17.98 3.56 10.38
C VAL A 271 -18.54 3.11 9.03
N GLY A 272 -17.71 2.48 8.18
CA GLY A 272 -18.09 2.04 6.83
C GLY A 272 -19.23 1.00 6.82
N PRO A 273 -19.93 0.79 5.69
CA PRO A 273 -21.02 -0.18 5.60
C PRO A 273 -20.53 -1.60 5.98
N GLY A 274 -21.23 -2.29 6.88
CA GLY A 274 -20.80 -3.61 7.32
C GLY A 274 -21.90 -4.44 7.98
N HIS A 275 -21.81 -5.77 7.83
CA HIS A 275 -22.82 -6.73 8.26
C HIS A 275 -23.12 -6.66 9.77
N GLY A 276 -22.09 -6.58 10.62
CA GLY A 276 -22.26 -6.52 12.08
C GLY A 276 -23.13 -5.36 12.54
N LYS A 277 -22.95 -4.17 11.93
CA LYS A 277 -23.78 -2.99 12.24
C LYS A 277 -25.22 -3.15 11.79
N ALA A 278 -25.43 -3.67 10.59
CA ALA A 278 -26.77 -3.93 10.07
C ALA A 278 -27.54 -4.92 10.96
N VAL A 279 -26.87 -5.99 11.40
CA VAL A 279 -27.44 -6.99 12.30
C VAL A 279 -27.81 -6.39 13.66
N VAL A 280 -26.89 -5.64 14.29
CA VAL A 280 -27.14 -4.96 15.58
C VAL A 280 -28.29 -3.97 15.47
N CYS A 281 -28.28 -3.11 14.44
CA CYS A 281 -29.36 -2.13 14.22
C CYS A 281 -30.70 -2.82 13.98
N SER A 282 -30.75 -3.84 13.12
CA SER A 282 -31.99 -4.59 12.83
C SER A 282 -32.51 -5.29 14.08
N TRP A 283 -31.64 -5.92 14.88
CA TRP A 283 -32.01 -6.62 16.10
C TRP A 283 -32.68 -5.68 17.12
N PHE A 284 -32.05 -4.53 17.41
CA PHE A 284 -32.57 -3.58 18.39
C PHE A 284 -33.68 -2.67 17.89
N LEU A 285 -33.91 -2.59 16.58
CA LEU A 285 -35.11 -1.97 16.01
C LEU A 285 -36.32 -2.90 16.11
N SER A 286 -36.12 -4.22 15.91
CA SER A 286 -37.20 -5.21 15.94
C SER A 286 -37.52 -5.72 17.35
N ARG A 287 -36.56 -5.70 18.29
CA ARG A 287 -36.73 -6.23 19.65
C ARG A 287 -36.53 -5.15 20.71
N PRO A 288 -37.27 -5.17 21.83
CA PRO A 288 -36.97 -4.31 22.97
C PRO A 288 -35.60 -4.67 23.55
N GLY A 289 -34.76 -3.67 23.82
CA GLY A 289 -33.42 -3.88 24.34
C GLY A 289 -32.90 -2.72 25.16
N SER A 290 -31.95 -3.02 26.03
CA SER A 290 -31.21 -2.06 26.84
C SER A 290 -29.92 -1.62 26.15
N LEU A 291 -29.41 -0.43 26.48
CA LEU A 291 -28.11 0.07 25.99
C LEU A 291 -26.95 -0.88 26.30
N LEU A 292 -26.95 -1.53 27.48
CA LEU A 292 -25.91 -2.48 27.88
C LEU A 292 -25.89 -3.73 26.97
N ARG A 293 -27.06 -4.33 26.71
CA ARG A 293 -27.20 -5.45 25.75
C ARG A 293 -26.76 -5.05 24.34
N GLY A 294 -26.98 -3.80 23.94
CA GLY A 294 -26.49 -3.25 22.67
C GLY A 294 -24.97 -3.17 22.61
N ALA A 295 -24.34 -2.66 23.67
CA ALA A 295 -22.89 -2.62 23.81
C ALA A 295 -22.28 -4.03 23.82
N LEU A 296 -22.88 -4.96 24.56
CA LEU A 296 -22.43 -6.35 24.62
C LEU A 296 -22.48 -7.01 23.24
N MET A 297 -23.60 -6.89 22.52
CA MET A 297 -23.74 -7.46 21.18
C MET A 297 -22.71 -6.88 20.21
N GLY A 298 -22.54 -5.55 20.21
CA GLY A 298 -21.55 -4.88 19.36
C GLY A 298 -20.13 -5.37 19.62
N ASN A 299 -19.71 -5.39 20.88
CA ASN A 299 -18.37 -5.87 21.25
C ASN A 299 -18.18 -7.37 20.99
N ALA A 300 -19.19 -8.21 21.29
CA ALA A 300 -19.09 -9.64 21.02
C ALA A 300 -18.89 -9.92 19.52
N ILE A 301 -19.61 -9.21 18.64
CA ILE A 301 -19.40 -9.30 17.19
C ILE A 301 -17.98 -8.88 16.83
N THR A 302 -17.49 -7.74 17.31
CA THR A 302 -16.17 -7.21 16.90
C THR A 302 -15.01 -8.06 17.40
N PHE A 303 -15.10 -8.62 18.60
CA PHE A 303 -14.07 -9.52 19.13
C PHE A 303 -14.07 -10.87 18.41
N VAL A 304 -15.24 -11.44 18.10
CA VAL A 304 -15.29 -12.69 17.30
C VAL A 304 -14.80 -12.43 15.87
N HIS A 305 -15.15 -11.29 15.28
CA HIS A 305 -14.66 -10.83 13.97
C HIS A 305 -13.15 -10.71 13.88
N MET A 306 -12.53 -10.15 14.93
CA MET A 306 -11.09 -10.00 14.99
C MET A 306 -10.39 -11.32 15.35
N GLY A 307 -10.98 -12.09 16.26
CA GLY A 307 -10.47 -13.39 16.68
C GLY A 307 -10.51 -14.43 15.57
N SER A 308 -11.58 -14.48 14.78
CA SER A 308 -11.70 -15.38 13.63
C SER A 308 -10.64 -15.06 12.57
N ALA A 309 -10.36 -13.78 12.32
CA ALA A 309 -9.28 -13.36 11.43
C ALA A 309 -7.90 -13.75 11.97
N ALA A 310 -7.63 -13.52 13.26
CA ALA A 310 -6.37 -13.90 13.89
C ALA A 310 -6.12 -15.41 13.83
N LEU A 311 -7.16 -16.22 14.10
CA LEU A 311 -7.11 -17.67 14.02
C LEU A 311 -6.88 -18.15 12.58
N ALA A 312 -7.62 -17.58 11.61
CA ALA A 312 -7.47 -17.94 10.20
C ALA A 312 -6.07 -17.65 9.67
N VAL A 313 -5.52 -16.47 9.99
CA VAL A 313 -4.17 -16.07 9.57
C VAL A 313 -3.11 -16.89 10.31
N GLY A 314 -3.26 -17.11 11.62
CA GLY A 314 -2.34 -17.94 12.40
C GLY A 314 -2.31 -19.38 11.90
N ALA A 315 -3.47 -19.98 11.61
CA ALA A 315 -3.55 -21.30 11.01
C ALA A 315 -2.92 -21.34 9.61
N ALA A 316 -3.20 -20.34 8.77
CA ALA A 316 -2.58 -20.23 7.46
C ALA A 316 -1.04 -20.13 7.56
N TYR A 317 -0.53 -19.34 8.50
CA TYR A 317 0.92 -19.24 8.74
C TYR A 317 1.56 -20.58 9.14
N LEU A 318 0.88 -21.37 9.98
CA LEU A 318 1.38 -22.69 10.39
C LEU A 318 1.31 -23.74 9.28
N ILE A 319 0.29 -23.67 8.41
CA ILE A 319 0.05 -24.65 7.35
C ILE A 319 0.87 -24.33 6.09
N PHE A 320 0.92 -23.05 5.70
CA PHE A 320 1.65 -22.59 4.53
C PHE A 320 3.04 -22.13 4.99
N SER A 321 3.99 -23.06 5.04
CA SER A 321 5.43 -22.79 5.26
C SER A 321 6.09 -21.96 4.15
N SER A 322 5.31 -21.29 3.29
CA SER A 322 5.73 -20.65 2.02
C SER A 322 5.82 -19.11 2.11
N GLY A 323 5.80 -18.52 3.30
CA GLY A 323 5.96 -17.06 3.47
C GLY A 323 4.80 -16.21 2.91
N MET A 324 5.05 -14.92 2.68
CA MET A 324 4.02 -13.93 2.30
C MET A 324 3.26 -14.24 0.98
N GLY A 325 3.85 -15.04 0.08
CA GLY A 325 3.26 -15.37 -1.23
C GLY A 325 1.98 -16.21 -1.14
N GLY A 326 1.94 -17.21 -0.25
CA GLY A 326 0.75 -18.06 -0.03
C GLY A 326 -0.42 -17.28 0.56
N PHE A 327 -0.12 -16.32 1.44
CA PHE A 327 -1.11 -15.43 2.04
C PHE A 327 -1.71 -14.46 1.00
N ALA A 328 -0.89 -13.88 0.13
CA ALA A 328 -1.35 -13.03 -0.95
C ALA A 328 -2.27 -13.81 -1.93
N ALA A 329 -1.94 -15.06 -2.25
CA ALA A 329 -2.79 -15.91 -3.08
C ALA A 329 -4.13 -16.23 -2.42
N ALA A 330 -4.13 -16.57 -1.13
CA ALA A 330 -5.36 -16.80 -0.36
C ALA A 330 -6.23 -15.53 -0.28
N SER A 331 -5.64 -14.36 -0.04
CA SER A 331 -6.36 -13.08 -0.02
C SER A 331 -6.99 -12.76 -1.38
N ARG A 332 -6.27 -12.99 -2.49
CA ARG A 332 -6.80 -12.80 -3.85
C ARG A 332 -8.01 -13.69 -4.15
N ALA A 333 -8.11 -14.86 -3.54
CA ALA A 333 -9.26 -15.76 -3.71
C ALA A 333 -10.43 -15.40 -2.76
N ILE A 334 -10.13 -15.06 -1.51
CA ILE A 334 -11.15 -14.78 -0.47
C ILE A 334 -11.84 -13.43 -0.72
N GLN A 335 -11.12 -12.45 -1.28
CA GLN A 335 -11.59 -11.09 -1.45
C GLN A 335 -12.75 -10.95 -2.47
N PRO A 336 -12.67 -11.51 -3.70
CA PRO A 336 -13.81 -11.53 -4.63
C PRO A 336 -15.01 -12.29 -4.08
N ALA A 337 -14.78 -13.40 -3.37
CA ALA A 337 -15.86 -14.17 -2.74
C ALA A 337 -16.62 -13.32 -1.70
N GLY A 338 -15.90 -12.54 -0.88
CA GLY A 338 -16.50 -11.61 0.07
C GLY A 338 -17.30 -10.49 -0.61
N TYR A 339 -16.79 -9.92 -1.70
CA TYR A 339 -17.50 -8.88 -2.46
C TYR A 339 -18.75 -9.42 -3.16
N GLY A 340 -18.67 -10.63 -3.73
CA GLY A 340 -19.81 -11.33 -4.30
C GLY A 340 -20.92 -11.57 -3.28
N LEU A 341 -20.56 -12.04 -2.08
CA LEU A 341 -21.53 -12.24 -1.00
C LEU A 341 -22.19 -10.92 -0.56
N LEU A 342 -21.43 -9.83 -0.46
CA LEU A 342 -21.95 -8.50 -0.13
C LEU A 342 -22.92 -8.00 -1.20
N ALA A 343 -22.59 -8.18 -2.49
CA ALA A 343 -23.45 -7.82 -3.61
C ALA A 343 -24.77 -8.62 -3.59
N LEU A 344 -24.69 -9.95 -3.39
CA LEU A 344 -25.86 -10.82 -3.28
C LEU A 344 -26.75 -10.46 -2.08
N MET A 345 -26.16 -10.12 -0.93
CA MET A 345 -26.90 -9.66 0.24
C MET A 345 -27.66 -8.35 -0.05
N GLY A 346 -27.01 -7.38 -0.71
CA GLY A 346 -27.65 -6.13 -1.13
C GLY A 346 -28.82 -6.37 -2.08
N LEU A 347 -28.63 -7.25 -3.08
CA LEU A 347 -29.68 -7.65 -4.02
C LEU A 347 -30.86 -8.33 -3.31
N PHE A 348 -30.58 -9.27 -2.41
CA PHE A 348 -31.61 -9.96 -1.63
C PHE A 348 -32.45 -8.99 -0.80
N LEU A 349 -31.81 -8.08 -0.07
CA LEU A 349 -32.49 -7.05 0.73
C LEU A 349 -33.32 -6.10 -0.15
N LEU A 350 -32.82 -5.76 -1.34
CA LEU A 350 -33.52 -4.90 -2.29
C LEU A 350 -34.78 -5.59 -2.83
N VAL A 351 -34.66 -6.85 -3.27
CA VAL A 351 -35.79 -7.66 -3.76
C VAL A 351 -36.85 -7.79 -2.67
N LYS A 352 -36.44 -8.11 -1.43
CA LYS A 352 -37.36 -8.21 -0.30
C LYS A 352 -38.08 -6.88 -0.03
N ALA A 353 -37.36 -5.77 0.04
CA ALA A 353 -37.95 -4.44 0.29
C ALA A 353 -38.96 -4.05 -0.79
N VAL A 354 -38.69 -4.38 -2.06
CA VAL A 354 -39.61 -4.13 -3.18
C VAL A 354 -40.84 -5.05 -3.12
N LEU A 355 -40.67 -6.33 -2.78
CA LEU A 355 -41.79 -7.28 -2.62
C LEU A 355 -42.72 -6.88 -1.47
N ASP A 356 -42.16 -6.45 -0.34
CA ASP A 356 -42.94 -5.98 0.82
C ASP A 356 -43.75 -4.72 0.48
N LEU A 357 -43.19 -3.82 -0.34
CA LEU A 357 -43.89 -2.63 -0.83
C LEU A 357 -45.04 -3.00 -1.80
N ARG A 358 -44.81 -3.99 -2.69
CA ARG A 358 -45.83 -4.46 -3.64
C ARG A 358 -46.99 -5.21 -2.98
N ARG A 359 -46.73 -5.92 -1.87
CA ARG A 359 -47.75 -6.69 -1.13
C ARG A 359 -48.64 -5.82 -0.22
N GLY A 360 -48.50 -4.49 -0.25
CA GLY A 360 -49.27 -3.58 0.60
C GLY A 360 -48.95 -3.70 2.10
N GLY A 361 -47.95 -4.49 2.46
CA GLY A 361 -47.61 -4.89 3.81
C GLY A 361 -46.53 -4.03 4.41
N LEU A 362 -46.73 -2.71 4.52
CA LEU A 362 -45.79 -1.85 5.27
C LEU A 362 -45.81 -2.09 6.78
N LEU A 363 -46.68 -2.97 7.28
CA LEU A 363 -46.75 -3.43 8.68
C LEU A 363 -47.16 -4.92 8.84
N ALA A 364 -47.22 -5.71 7.75
CA ALA A 364 -47.68 -7.10 7.81
C ALA A 364 -46.53 -8.05 7.46
N SER A 365 -45.99 -8.71 8.50
CA SER A 365 -45.00 -9.81 8.49
C SER A 365 -43.58 -9.43 8.03
N HIS A 366 -42.53 -9.51 8.84
CA HIS A 366 -42.05 -10.73 9.48
C HIS A 366 -41.65 -10.51 10.95
N ALA A 367 -42.59 -10.76 11.86
CA ALA A 367 -42.25 -11.64 12.96
C ALA A 367 -42.16 -13.04 12.35
N CYS A 368 -40.97 -13.47 11.95
CA CYS A 368 -40.72 -14.91 11.96
C CYS A 368 -40.78 -15.30 13.43
N ALA A 369 -41.93 -15.82 13.85
CA ALA A 369 -42.05 -16.65 15.02
C ALA A 369 -41.06 -17.82 14.81
N HIS A 370 -39.88 -17.69 15.40
CA HIS A 370 -39.26 -18.85 15.99
C HIS A 370 -39.90 -18.94 17.37
N ASP A 371 -40.79 -19.92 17.51
CA ASP A 371 -41.21 -20.43 18.80
C ASP A 371 -39.96 -20.74 19.62
N GLY A 372 -39.92 -20.22 20.85
CA GLY A 372 -38.84 -20.49 21.80
C GLY A 372 -38.29 -19.24 22.48
N ASP A 373 -39.03 -18.80 23.49
CA ASP A 373 -38.49 -18.25 24.73
C ASP A 373 -38.17 -16.74 24.83
N GLU A 374 -38.32 -16.27 26.05
CA GLU A 374 -38.65 -14.92 26.50
C GLU A 374 -37.57 -13.84 26.27
N GLY A 375 -37.92 -12.60 26.60
CA GLY A 375 -37.17 -11.39 26.30
C GLY A 375 -35.68 -11.43 26.62
N GLY A 376 -34.85 -11.44 25.58
CA GLY A 376 -33.43 -11.10 25.70
C GLY A 376 -32.61 -12.11 26.48
N ASP A 377 -32.77 -13.39 26.16
CA ASP A 377 -31.82 -14.40 26.61
C ASP A 377 -30.43 -14.07 26.04
N LEU A 378 -29.49 -13.86 26.95
CA LEU A 378 -28.08 -13.56 26.69
C LEU A 378 -27.49 -14.54 25.67
N LYS A 379 -27.93 -15.80 25.69
CA LYS A 379 -27.50 -16.84 24.74
C LYS A 379 -27.85 -16.49 23.29
N SER A 380 -29.03 -15.92 23.03
CA SER A 380 -29.43 -15.52 21.68
C SER A 380 -28.56 -14.38 21.14
N ILE A 381 -28.24 -13.40 21.99
CA ILE A 381 -27.33 -12.30 21.65
C ILE A 381 -25.94 -12.84 21.35
N LEU A 382 -25.41 -13.70 22.20
CA LEU A 382 -24.08 -14.28 22.02
C LEU A 382 -24.02 -15.19 20.79
N ALA A 383 -25.03 -16.02 20.53
CA ALA A 383 -25.09 -16.91 19.37
C ALA A 383 -25.12 -16.11 18.05
N VAL A 384 -26.00 -15.10 17.96
CA VAL A 384 -26.07 -14.23 16.78
C VAL A 384 -24.76 -13.45 16.62
N SER A 385 -24.18 -12.97 17.72
CA SER A 385 -22.91 -12.24 17.69
C SER A 385 -21.77 -13.12 17.18
N PHE A 386 -21.71 -14.37 17.64
CA PHE A 386 -20.70 -15.33 17.23
C PHE A 386 -20.79 -15.63 15.74
N VAL A 387 -21.97 -16.02 15.24
CA VAL A 387 -22.17 -16.34 13.82
C VAL A 387 -21.86 -15.13 12.93
N THR A 388 -22.31 -13.94 13.35
CA THR A 388 -22.07 -12.69 12.59
C THR A 388 -20.58 -12.31 12.59
N GLY A 389 -19.87 -12.59 13.69
CA GLY A 389 -18.44 -12.32 13.82
C GLY A 389 -17.53 -13.38 13.16
N LEU A 390 -18.03 -14.52 12.69
CA LEU A 390 -17.15 -15.53 12.07
C LEU A 390 -16.55 -15.09 10.72
N ILE A 391 -17.11 -14.07 10.08
CA ILE A 391 -16.59 -13.53 8.82
C ILE A 391 -15.31 -12.75 9.12
N PRO A 392 -14.11 -13.14 8.67
CA PRO A 392 -12.88 -12.43 9.03
C PRO A 392 -12.71 -11.10 8.28
N CYS A 393 -12.03 -10.13 8.89
CA CYS A 393 -11.65 -8.86 8.25
C CYS A 393 -10.35 -9.02 7.45
N PRO A 394 -10.30 -8.63 6.16
CA PRO A 394 -9.04 -8.56 5.41
C PRO A 394 -8.02 -7.60 6.04
N GLY A 395 -8.47 -6.50 6.66
CA GLY A 395 -7.58 -5.53 7.32
C GLY A 395 -6.83 -6.12 8.51
N ALA A 396 -7.50 -6.97 9.30
CA ALA A 396 -6.87 -7.73 10.38
C ALA A 396 -5.76 -8.65 9.86
N ALA A 397 -6.02 -9.26 8.71
CA ALA A 397 -5.12 -10.17 8.06
C ALA A 397 -3.84 -9.45 7.58
N VAL A 398 -3.96 -8.24 7.02
CA VAL A 398 -2.82 -7.39 6.64
C VAL A 398 -1.96 -6.99 7.84
N ILE A 399 -2.58 -6.54 8.93
CA ILE A 399 -1.86 -6.16 10.17
C ILE A 399 -1.04 -7.33 10.70
N LEU A 400 -1.66 -8.52 10.75
CA LEU A 400 -1.00 -9.70 11.29
C LEU A 400 0.08 -10.24 10.35
N ALA A 401 -0.13 -10.21 9.04
CA ALA A 401 0.89 -10.56 8.06
C ALA A 401 2.11 -9.64 8.14
N PHE A 402 1.91 -8.33 8.29
CA PHE A 402 2.98 -7.37 8.53
C PHE A 402 3.74 -7.67 9.84
N ALA A 403 3.01 -7.93 10.92
CA ALA A 403 3.61 -8.27 12.21
C ALA A 403 4.43 -9.57 12.15
N ILE A 404 3.95 -10.58 11.42
CA ILE A 404 4.69 -11.82 11.16
C ILE A 404 5.96 -11.52 10.32
N GLY A 405 5.85 -10.71 9.26
CA GLY A 405 6.97 -10.34 8.39
C GLY A 405 8.10 -9.62 9.13
N LEU A 406 7.78 -8.88 10.19
CA LEU A 406 8.76 -8.21 11.06
C LEU A 406 9.17 -9.04 12.29
N ASN A 407 8.64 -10.26 12.44
CA ASN A 407 8.85 -11.13 13.59
C ASN A 407 8.40 -10.50 14.93
N ILE A 408 7.28 -9.78 14.91
CA ILE A 408 6.64 -9.10 16.05
C ILE A 408 5.19 -9.57 16.22
N PHE A 409 4.96 -10.88 16.10
CA PHE A 409 3.63 -11.49 16.10
C PHE A 409 2.73 -11.02 17.26
N TRP A 410 3.26 -11.01 18.48
CA TRP A 410 2.50 -10.61 19.67
C TRP A 410 2.09 -9.13 19.64
N THR A 411 2.92 -8.26 19.07
CA THR A 411 2.59 -6.85 18.84
C THR A 411 1.43 -6.73 17.85
N GLY A 412 1.41 -7.56 16.82
CA GLY A 412 0.28 -7.69 15.89
C GLY A 412 -1.01 -8.12 16.59
N VAL A 413 -0.95 -9.13 17.46
CA VAL A 413 -2.10 -9.59 18.27
C VAL A 413 -2.60 -8.49 19.20
N ALA A 414 -1.71 -7.75 19.86
CA ALA A 414 -2.08 -6.61 20.68
C ALA A 414 -2.78 -5.50 19.86
N ALA A 415 -2.25 -5.19 18.67
CA ALA A 415 -2.87 -4.24 17.75
C ALA A 415 -4.26 -4.67 17.29
N LEU A 416 -4.47 -5.97 17.03
CA LEU A 416 -5.79 -6.54 16.71
C LEU A 416 -6.79 -6.35 17.85
N ILE A 417 -6.38 -6.61 19.10
CA ILE A 417 -7.23 -6.39 20.29
C ILE A 417 -7.61 -4.92 20.40
N VAL A 418 -6.64 -4.01 20.26
CA VAL A 418 -6.88 -2.57 20.33
C VAL A 418 -7.76 -2.09 19.17
N MET A 419 -7.59 -2.63 17.96
CA MET A 419 -8.46 -2.38 16.81
C MET A 419 -9.89 -2.89 17.09
N ALA A 420 -10.05 -4.06 17.71
CA ALA A 420 -11.35 -4.61 18.09
C ALA A 420 -12.08 -3.72 19.12
N LEU A 421 -11.35 -3.08 20.04
CA LEU A 421 -11.89 -2.06 20.95
C LEU A 421 -12.39 -0.82 20.19
N GLY A 422 -11.60 -0.33 19.23
CA GLY A 422 -12.01 0.81 18.38
C GLY A 422 -13.28 0.50 17.58
N MET A 423 -13.36 -0.69 16.97
CA MET A 423 -14.58 -1.14 16.30
C MET A 423 -15.73 -1.35 17.27
N GLY A 424 -15.46 -1.88 18.46
CA GLY A 424 -16.43 -2.11 19.53
C GLY A 424 -17.09 -0.82 20.00
N LEU A 425 -16.32 0.26 20.10
CA LEU A 425 -16.81 1.60 20.40
C LEU A 425 -17.81 2.08 19.33
N THR A 426 -17.41 2.04 18.05
CA THR A 426 -18.27 2.48 16.96
C THR A 426 -19.55 1.64 16.87
N THR A 427 -19.45 0.31 16.94
CA THR A 427 -20.62 -0.59 16.87
C THR A 427 -21.57 -0.41 18.06
N THR A 428 -21.03 -0.16 19.25
CA THR A 428 -21.83 0.19 20.45
C THR A 428 -22.61 1.48 20.23
N LEU A 429 -21.99 2.50 19.64
CA LEU A 429 -22.67 3.76 19.33
C LEU A 429 -23.84 3.55 18.36
N PHE A 430 -23.65 2.74 17.31
CA PHE A 430 -24.74 2.35 16.40
C PHE A 430 -25.84 1.56 17.11
N ALA A 431 -25.49 0.66 18.03
CA ALA A 431 -26.46 -0.07 18.84
C ALA A 431 -27.32 0.86 19.69
N TRP A 432 -26.69 1.82 20.38
CA TRP A 432 -27.38 2.81 21.21
C TRP A 432 -28.27 3.73 20.37
N LEU A 433 -27.79 4.13 19.19
CA LEU A 433 -28.59 4.89 18.23
C LEU A 433 -29.82 4.08 17.80
N ALA A 434 -29.68 2.80 17.49
CA ALA A 434 -30.79 1.94 17.10
C ALA A 434 -31.82 1.77 18.22
N VAL A 435 -31.37 1.52 19.46
CA VAL A 435 -32.25 1.41 20.64
C VAL A 435 -33.02 2.72 20.88
N SER A 436 -32.34 3.87 20.75
CA SER A 436 -32.95 5.19 20.96
C SER A 436 -33.89 5.56 19.82
N ALA A 437 -33.51 5.27 18.57
CA ALA A 437 -34.32 5.46 17.38
C ALA A 437 -35.60 4.62 17.43
N ARG A 438 -35.55 3.38 17.95
CA ARG A 438 -36.75 2.57 18.17
C ARG A 438 -37.72 3.26 19.14
N LYS A 439 -37.24 3.76 20.28
CA LYS A 439 -38.07 4.47 21.25
C LYS A 439 -38.73 5.70 20.62
N ALA A 440 -37.97 6.49 19.86
CA ALA A 440 -38.49 7.64 19.13
C ALA A 440 -39.49 7.24 18.02
N ALA A 441 -39.21 6.19 17.27
CA ALA A 441 -40.09 5.68 16.22
C ALA A 441 -41.45 5.23 16.79
N LEU A 442 -41.45 4.58 17.95
CA LEU A 442 -42.68 4.17 18.63
C LEU A 442 -43.50 5.36 19.14
N THR A 443 -42.87 6.43 19.63
CA THR A 443 -43.59 7.65 20.05
C THR A 443 -44.12 8.45 18.85
N LEU A 444 -43.39 8.49 17.73
CA LEU A 444 -43.77 9.19 16.50
C LEU A 444 -44.81 8.42 15.66
N SER A 445 -44.80 7.08 15.67
CA SER A 445 -45.75 6.23 14.94
C SER A 445 -47.20 6.46 15.36
N GLY A 446 -47.43 6.84 16.62
CA GLY A 446 -48.75 7.22 17.13
C GLY A 446 -49.34 8.49 16.52
N ARG A 447 -48.53 9.35 15.86
CA ARG A 447 -48.98 10.67 15.39
C ARG A 447 -49.22 10.76 13.88
N ASN A 448 -48.55 9.95 13.03
CA ASN A 448 -48.80 9.94 11.58
C ASN A 448 -48.32 8.66 10.85
N ARG A 449 -49.14 7.61 10.87
CA ARG A 449 -48.81 6.24 10.40
C ARG A 449 -48.43 6.14 8.91
N ARG A 450 -48.96 7.03 8.06
CA ARG A 450 -48.67 7.04 6.61
C ARG A 450 -47.28 7.61 6.28
N LEU A 451 -46.88 8.71 6.92
CA LEU A 451 -45.57 9.33 6.71
C LEU A 451 -44.42 8.41 7.14
N PHE A 452 -44.60 7.72 8.27
CA PHE A 452 -43.64 6.74 8.78
C PHE A 452 -43.42 5.58 7.80
N GLY A 453 -44.49 5.06 7.19
CA GLY A 453 -44.41 4.00 6.17
C GLY A 453 -43.59 4.41 4.95
N TYR A 454 -43.80 5.63 4.42
CA TYR A 454 -43.02 6.13 3.27
C TYR A 454 -41.54 6.34 3.61
N LEU A 455 -41.23 6.90 4.79
CA LEU A 455 -39.85 7.11 5.22
C LEU A 455 -39.10 5.79 5.43
N HIS A 456 -39.74 4.81 6.07
CA HIS A 456 -39.14 3.50 6.29
C HIS A 456 -38.88 2.75 4.98
N ALA A 457 -39.84 2.78 4.04
CA ALA A 457 -39.69 2.19 2.72
C ALA A 457 -38.54 2.82 1.92
N GLY A 458 -38.48 4.15 1.91
CA GLY A 458 -37.42 4.90 1.23
C GLY A 458 -36.03 4.56 1.80
N LEU A 459 -35.89 4.57 3.13
CA LEU A 459 -34.62 4.29 3.78
C LEU A 459 -34.14 2.84 3.56
N SER A 460 -35.06 1.88 3.58
CA SER A 460 -34.76 0.46 3.38
C SER A 460 -34.30 0.17 1.94
N ILE A 461 -34.98 0.73 0.94
CA ILE A 461 -34.62 0.57 -0.47
C ILE A 461 -33.29 1.25 -0.77
N CYS A 462 -33.10 2.50 -0.31
CA CYS A 462 -31.85 3.23 -0.52
C CYS A 462 -30.66 2.51 0.15
N GLY A 463 -30.83 2.00 1.37
CA GLY A 463 -29.79 1.25 2.07
C GLY A 463 -29.41 -0.06 1.37
N ALA A 464 -30.41 -0.84 0.94
CA ALA A 464 -30.16 -2.09 0.23
C ALA A 464 -29.49 -1.87 -1.14
N ALA A 465 -29.95 -0.86 -1.89
CA ALA A 465 -29.35 -0.48 -3.17
C ALA A 465 -27.90 0.00 -3.00
N ALA A 466 -27.61 0.81 -1.99
CA ALA A 466 -26.25 1.27 -1.71
C ALA A 466 -25.29 0.11 -1.38
N ILE A 467 -25.72 -0.84 -0.54
CA ILE A 467 -24.92 -2.04 -0.21
C ILE A 467 -24.66 -2.88 -1.46
N GLY A 468 -25.71 -3.13 -2.26
CA GLY A 468 -25.58 -3.94 -3.49
C GLY A 468 -24.67 -3.29 -4.53
N LEU A 469 -24.83 -1.99 -4.77
CA LEU A 469 -23.99 -1.23 -5.70
C LEU A 469 -22.53 -1.21 -5.24
N PHE A 470 -22.28 -0.95 -3.96
CA PHE A 470 -20.93 -0.93 -3.40
C PHE A 470 -20.25 -2.31 -3.50
N GLY A 471 -20.95 -3.39 -3.12
CA GLY A 471 -20.43 -4.75 -3.27
C GLY A 471 -20.14 -5.13 -4.73
N THR A 472 -21.02 -4.74 -5.66
CA THR A 472 -20.84 -5.00 -7.09
C THR A 472 -19.66 -4.23 -7.66
N ALA A 473 -19.47 -2.96 -7.29
CA ALA A 473 -18.34 -2.15 -7.71
C ALA A 473 -17.00 -2.75 -7.24
N LEU A 474 -16.93 -3.18 -5.97
CA LEU A 474 -15.75 -3.86 -5.42
C LEU A 474 -15.47 -5.19 -6.12
N LEU A 475 -16.51 -5.98 -6.42
CA LEU A 475 -16.37 -7.24 -7.14
C LEU A 475 -15.80 -7.03 -8.55
N ILE A 476 -16.39 -6.10 -9.32
CA ILE A 476 -15.92 -5.77 -10.67
C ILE A 476 -14.46 -5.33 -10.60
N GLY A 477 -14.12 -4.40 -9.70
CA GLY A 477 -12.75 -3.94 -9.49
C GLY A 477 -11.78 -5.09 -9.20
N SER A 478 -12.19 -6.05 -8.36
CA SER A 478 -11.36 -7.21 -8.00
C SER A 478 -11.17 -8.23 -9.12
N LEU A 479 -12.11 -8.34 -10.06
CA LEU A 479 -12.01 -9.25 -11.21
C LEU A 479 -11.21 -8.63 -12.37
N THR A 480 -11.14 -7.30 -12.40
CA THR A 480 -10.40 -6.55 -13.42
C THR A 480 -8.97 -6.20 -12.99
N ALA A 481 -8.61 -6.40 -11.72
CA ALA A 481 -7.26 -6.27 -11.17
C ALA A 481 -6.49 -7.57 -11.36
#